data_AF-F4HLZ7-F1
#
_entry.id   AF-F4HLZ7-F1
#
_cell.length_a   1.000
_cell.length_b   1.000
_cell.length_c   1.000
_cell.angle_alpha   90.00
_cell.angle_beta   90.00
_cell.angle_gamma   90.00
#
_symmetry.space_group_name_H-M   'P 1'
#
loop_
_entity.id
_entity.type
_entity.pdbx_description
1 polymer ?
#
loop_
_entity_poly.entity_id
_entity_poly.type
_entity_poly.pdbx_seq_one_letter_code
_entity_poly.pdbx_strand_id
1 'polypeptide(L)'
;MNPENKMMLIAYGIFTIAGIISGILSAHAPLGWIVGWGIYVLSPKILLALVDDIPEELKNERVILKKTFWSFFFFWLYFTGMTYTVVTNYQPISYYNGTLYYNISKG
;
A
#
# COMPACT_ATOMS: atom_id res chain seq x y z
N MET A 1 10.75 10.33 -21.04
CA MET A 1 10.06 10.51 -19.73
C MET A 1 11.09 11.01 -18.73
N ASN A 2 10.77 11.98 -17.87
CA ASN A 2 11.71 12.45 -16.84
C ASN A 2 12.17 11.25 -15.98
N PRO A 3 13.49 11.05 -15.73
CA PRO A 3 13.99 9.96 -14.89
C PRO A 3 13.32 9.88 -13.51
N GLU A 4 12.97 11.01 -12.90
CA GLU A 4 12.24 11.04 -11.62
C GLU A 4 10.84 10.43 -11.75
N ASN A 5 10.12 10.73 -12.83
CA ASN A 5 8.80 10.14 -13.08
C ASN A 5 8.88 8.63 -13.34
N LYS A 6 9.95 8.17 -14.00
CA LYS A 6 10.20 6.73 -14.23
C LYS A 6 10.43 6.00 -12.91
N MET A 7 11.25 6.58 -12.04
CA MET A 7 11.50 6.06 -10.71
C MET A 7 10.21 6.00 -9.88
N MET A 8 9.43 7.08 -9.85
CA MET A 8 8.18 7.12 -9.11
C MET A 8 7.17 6.08 -9.60
N LEU A 9 7.07 5.88 -10.92
CA LEU A 9 6.20 4.86 -11.49
C LEU A 9 6.60 3.44 -11.05
N ILE A 10 7.90 3.13 -11.06
CA ILE A 10 8.42 1.83 -10.59
C ILE A 10 8.18 1.69 -9.09
N ALA A 11 8.41 2.75 -8.32
CA ALA A 11 8.17 2.77 -6.88
C ALA A 11 6.70 2.48 -6.55
N TYR A 12 5.74 3.11 -7.26
CA TYR A 12 4.32 2.80 -7.10
C TYR A 12 4.01 1.34 -7.38
N GLY A 13 4.57 0.76 -8.44
CA GLY A 13 4.44 -0.66 -8.73
C GLY A 13 4.94 -1.55 -7.59
N ILE A 14 6.13 -1.26 -7.05
CA ILE A 14 6.71 -1.98 -5.91
C ILE A 14 5.80 -1.85 -4.67
N PHE A 15 5.28 -0.67 -4.38
CA PHE A 15 4.45 -0.42 -3.20
C PHE A 15 3.06 -1.05 -3.30
N THR A 16 2.48 -1.09 -4.50
CA THR A 16 1.27 -1.87 -4.79
C THR A 16 1.50 -3.35 -4.50
N ILE A 17 2.58 -3.93 -5.02
CA ILE A 17 2.93 -5.34 -4.79
C ILE A 17 3.16 -5.60 -3.31
N ALA A 18 3.86 -4.69 -2.62
CA ALA A 18 4.07 -4.77 -1.17
C ALA A 18 2.74 -4.80 -0.40
N GLY A 19 1.79 -3.94 -0.77
CA GLY A 19 0.44 -3.92 -0.18
C GLY A 19 -0.35 -5.20 -0.44
N ILE A 20 -0.31 -5.73 -1.66
CA ILE A 20 -0.98 -7.01 -2.00
C ILE A 20 -0.41 -8.15 -1.16
N ILE A 21 0.92 -8.30 -1.11
CA ILE A 21 1.59 -9.33 -0.31
C ILE A 21 1.22 -9.17 1.17
N SER A 22 1.28 -7.96 1.70
CA SER A 22 0.87 -7.65 3.08
C SER A 22 -0.59 -8.03 3.36
N GLY A 23 -1.52 -7.74 2.44
CA GLY A 23 -2.94 -8.08 2.60
C GLY A 23 -3.20 -9.58 2.59
N ILE A 24 -2.57 -10.32 1.67
CA ILE A 24 -2.66 -11.79 1.61
C ILE A 24 -2.13 -12.40 2.90
N LEU A 25 -0.95 -11.99 3.34
CA LEU A 25 -0.33 -12.54 4.55
C LEU A 25 -1.13 -12.17 5.81
N SER A 26 -1.69 -10.96 5.86
CA SER A 26 -2.50 -10.52 7.00
C SER A 26 -3.79 -11.31 7.16
N ALA A 27 -4.32 -11.90 6.08
CA ALA A 27 -5.46 -12.80 6.15
C ALA A 27 -5.15 -14.13 6.88
N HIS A 28 -3.87 -14.50 6.98
CA HIS A 28 -3.42 -15.77 7.55
C HIS A 28 -2.65 -15.58 8.87
N ALA A 29 -2.01 -14.43 9.08
CA ALA A 29 -1.21 -14.14 10.25
C ALA A 29 -1.38 -12.67 10.70
N PRO A 30 -1.62 -12.39 12.01
CA PRO A 30 -1.85 -11.03 12.51
C PRO A 30 -0.74 -10.00 12.20
N LEU A 31 0.50 -10.45 11.98
CA LEU A 31 1.66 -9.61 11.66
C LEU A 31 2.09 -9.67 10.19
N GLY A 32 1.27 -10.25 9.30
CA GLY A 32 1.57 -10.36 7.87
C GLY A 32 1.83 -9.01 7.18
N TRP A 33 1.28 -7.92 7.73
CA TRP A 33 1.46 -6.55 7.26
C TRP A 33 2.92 -6.05 7.38
N ILE A 34 3.73 -6.61 8.29
CA ILE A 34 5.14 -6.20 8.49
C ILE A 34 5.99 -6.45 7.23
N VAL A 35 5.63 -7.45 6.41
CA VAL A 35 6.38 -7.78 5.19
C VAL A 35 6.45 -6.60 4.21
N GLY A 36 5.40 -5.79 4.11
CA GLY A 36 5.37 -4.62 3.25
C GLY A 36 6.37 -3.54 3.69
N TRP A 37 6.58 -3.39 5.00
CA TRP A 37 7.62 -2.51 5.55
C TRP A 37 9.03 -3.04 5.24
N GLY A 38 9.22 -4.35 5.27
CA GLY A 38 10.46 -4.99 4.82
C GLY A 38 10.74 -4.69 3.34
N ILE A 39 9.73 -4.81 2.48
CA ILE A 39 9.85 -4.49 1.05
C ILE A 39 10.18 -3.00 0.86
N TYR A 40 9.56 -2.11 1.63
CA TYR A 40 9.86 -0.68 1.58
C TYR A 40 11.32 -0.36 1.93
N VAL A 41 11.87 -0.97 2.99
CA VAL A 41 13.29 -0.78 3.36
C VAL A 41 14.22 -1.31 2.27
N LEU A 42 13.84 -2.37 1.54
CA LEU A 42 14.59 -2.91 0.42
C LEU A 42 14.38 -2.15 -0.90
N SER A 43 13.31 -1.35 -1.00
CA SER A 43 12.93 -0.67 -2.24
C SER A 43 14.01 0.24 -2.84
N PRO A 44 14.86 0.98 -2.08
CA PRO A 44 15.91 1.79 -2.68
C PRO A 44 16.90 0.95 -3.48
N LYS A 45 17.28 -0.24 -2.97
CA LYS A 45 18.20 -1.15 -3.66
C LYS A 45 17.61 -1.65 -4.98
N ILE A 46 16.31 -1.97 -4.95
CA ILE A 46 15.58 -2.42 -6.13
C ILE A 46 15.48 -1.27 -7.16
N LEU A 47 15.17 -0.06 -6.71
CA LEU A 47 15.05 1.13 -7.57
C LEU A 47 16.39 1.51 -8.22
N LEU A 48 17.48 1.50 -7.44
CA LEU A 48 18.83 1.79 -7.94
C LEU A 48 19.31 0.73 -8.95
N ALA A 49 18.86 -0.51 -8.82
CA ALA A 49 19.21 -1.59 -9.75
C ALA A 49 18.38 -1.59 -11.04
N LEU A 50 17.18 -0.97 -11.04
CA LEU A 50 16.25 -0.98 -12.17
C LEU A 50 16.27 0.32 -12.99
N VAL A 51 16.88 1.40 -12.46
CA VAL A 51 16.91 2.70 -13.12
C VAL A 51 18.35 3.18 -13.20
N ASP A 52 18.93 3.12 -14.40
CA ASP A 52 20.34 3.49 -14.63
C ASP A 52 20.57 5.01 -14.61
N ASP A 53 19.58 5.79 -15.06
CA ASP A 53 19.70 7.25 -15.24
C ASP A 53 19.24 8.07 -14.01
N ILE A 54 19.57 7.63 -12.80
CA ILE A 54 19.16 8.33 -11.57
C ILE A 54 20.06 9.56 -11.32
N PRO A 55 19.47 10.76 -11.09
CA PRO A 55 20.21 11.96 -10.65
C PRO A 55 21.08 11.68 -9.42
N GLU A 56 22.27 12.28 -9.31
CA GLU A 56 23.21 12.00 -8.21
C GLU A 56 22.59 12.21 -6.81
N GLU A 57 21.71 13.20 -6.66
CA GLU A 57 20.97 13.47 -5.43
C GLU A 57 20.09 12.29 -4.97
N LEU A 58 19.58 11.52 -5.92
CA LEU A 58 18.68 10.39 -5.70
C LEU A 58 19.43 9.05 -5.63
N LYS A 59 20.75 9.02 -5.78
CA LYS A 59 21.55 7.81 -5.55
C LYS A 59 21.68 7.45 -4.06
N ASN A 60 21.31 8.37 -3.17
CA ASN A 60 21.31 8.13 -1.74
C ASN A 60 20.04 7.41 -1.28
N GLU A 61 20.18 6.17 -0.77
CA GLU A 61 19.05 5.35 -0.31
C GLU A 61 18.17 6.06 0.73
N ARG A 62 18.75 6.84 1.66
CA ARG A 62 17.98 7.57 2.68
C ARG A 62 17.12 8.66 2.08
N VAL A 63 17.58 9.28 1.00
CA VAL A 63 16.83 10.31 0.28
C VAL A 63 15.67 9.67 -0.47
N ILE A 64 15.91 8.52 -1.13
CA ILE A 64 14.86 7.74 -1.80
C ILE A 64 13.76 7.37 -0.80
N LEU A 65 14.12 6.80 0.36
CA LEU A 65 13.15 6.44 1.40
C LEU A 65 12.32 7.66 1.82
N LYS A 66 12.97 8.77 2.21
CA LYS A 66 12.23 9.96 2.65
C LYS A 66 11.28 10.50 1.59
N LYS A 67 11.72 10.57 0.33
CA LYS A 67 10.88 11.05 -0.79
C LYS A 67 9.71 10.12 -1.08
N THR A 68 9.93 8.81 -1.01
CA THR A 68 8.93 7.81 -1.39
C THR A 68 8.05 7.35 -0.22
N PHE A 69 8.33 7.79 1.01
CA PHE A 69 7.62 7.34 2.22
C PHE A 69 6.09 7.47 2.12
N TRP A 70 5.59 8.65 1.74
CA TRP A 70 4.15 8.88 1.65
C TRP A 70 3.51 8.08 0.52
N SER A 71 4.19 8.00 -0.62
CA SER A 71 3.80 7.15 -1.74
C SER A 71 3.68 5.70 -1.32
N PHE A 72 4.69 5.18 -0.62
CA PHE A 72 4.67 3.85 -0.04
C PHE A 72 3.52 3.70 0.92
N PHE A 73 3.42 4.56 1.93
CA PHE A 73 2.46 4.43 3.02
C PHE A 73 1.02 4.36 2.49
N PHE A 74 0.63 5.26 1.58
CA PHE A 74 -0.74 5.27 1.05
C PHE A 74 -1.02 4.09 0.11
N PHE A 75 -0.09 3.75 -0.78
CA PHE A 75 -0.28 2.59 -1.69
C PHE A 75 -0.32 1.28 -0.91
N TRP A 76 0.65 1.08 -0.02
CA TRP A 76 0.74 -0.09 0.84
C TRP A 76 -0.52 -0.24 1.69
N LEU A 77 -0.97 0.84 2.36
CA LEU A 77 -2.16 0.79 3.21
C LEU A 77 -3.43 0.47 2.41
N TYR A 78 -3.62 1.15 1.28
CA TYR A 78 -4.78 0.94 0.40
C TYR A 78 -4.84 -0.50 -0.12
N PHE A 79 -3.77 -0.98 -0.74
CA PHE A 79 -3.74 -2.32 -1.33
C PHE A 79 -3.73 -3.43 -0.27
N THR A 80 -3.15 -3.19 0.91
CA THR A 80 -3.25 -4.13 2.05
C THR A 80 -4.71 -4.30 2.48
N GLY A 81 -5.42 -3.20 2.75
CA GLY A 81 -6.81 -3.23 3.18
C GLY A 81 -7.75 -3.81 2.13
N MET A 82 -7.57 -3.41 0.86
CA MET A 82 -8.32 -3.95 -0.26
C MET A 82 -8.12 -5.46 -0.40
N THR A 83 -6.86 -5.91 -0.44
CA THR A 83 -6.55 -7.33 -0.63
C THR A 83 -7.00 -8.16 0.57
N TYR A 84 -6.80 -7.68 1.79
CA TYR A 84 -7.30 -8.34 3.00
C TYR A 84 -8.82 -8.52 2.96
N THR A 85 -9.56 -7.47 2.58
CA THR A 85 -11.03 -7.49 2.45
C THR A 85 -11.49 -8.54 1.44
N VAL A 86 -10.84 -8.58 0.28
CA VAL A 86 -11.14 -9.56 -0.79
C VAL A 86 -10.84 -10.98 -0.31
N VAL A 87 -9.67 -11.22 0.28
CA VAL A 87 -9.23 -12.57 0.70
C VAL A 87 -10.09 -13.12 1.84
N THR A 88 -10.50 -12.25 2.78
CA THR A 88 -11.32 -12.67 3.93
C THR A 88 -12.81 -12.67 3.65
N ASN A 89 -13.24 -12.28 2.44
CA ASN A 89 -14.65 -12.04 2.10
C ASN A 89 -15.35 -11.16 3.16
N TYR A 90 -14.65 -10.15 3.66
CA TYR A 90 -15.12 -9.34 4.78
C TYR A 90 -16.47 -8.69 4.45
N GLN A 91 -17.48 -9.02 5.24
CA GLN A 91 -18.80 -8.40 5.17
C GLN A 91 -18.91 -7.39 6.32
N PRO A 92 -19.06 -6.08 6.03
CA PRO A 92 -19.26 -5.11 7.09
C PRO A 92 -20.60 -5.39 7.77
N ILE A 93 -20.56 -5.72 9.06
CA ILE A 93 -21.78 -5.82 9.87
C ILE A 93 -22.29 -4.39 10.07
N SER A 94 -23.41 -4.06 9.43
CA SER A 94 -24.09 -2.78 9.69
C SER A 94 -24.62 -2.79 11.12
N TYR A 95 -24.03 -1.97 11.98
CA TYR A 95 -24.51 -1.77 13.36
C TYR A 95 -25.83 -1.00 13.44
N TYR A 96 -26.42 -0.60 12.30
CA TYR A 96 -27.66 0.19 12.24
C TYR A 96 -28.72 -0.52 11.37
N ASN A 97 -29.59 -1.31 12.00
CA ASN A 97 -30.60 -2.13 11.31
C ASN A 97 -32.06 -1.88 11.77
N GLY A 98 -32.37 -0.85 12.57
CA GLY A 98 -33.72 -0.72 13.14
C GLY A 98 -34.34 0.67 13.31
N THR A 99 -33.57 1.76 13.38
CA THR A 99 -34.13 3.05 13.82
C THR A 99 -34.46 4.03 12.68
N LEU A 100 -33.91 3.85 11.49
CA LEU A 100 -34.21 4.73 10.35
C LEU A 100 -35.52 4.37 9.62
N TYR A 101 -35.81 3.09 9.39
CA TYR A 101 -37.04 2.67 8.72
C TYR A 101 -38.28 2.67 9.63
N TYR A 102 -38.11 2.45 10.93
CA TYR A 102 -39.24 2.41 11.89
C TYR A 102 -39.98 3.75 12.02
N ASN A 103 -39.29 4.87 11.78
CA ASN A 103 -39.89 6.21 11.86
C ASN A 103 -40.53 6.68 10.54
N ILE A 104 -40.29 6.00 9.42
CA ILE A 104 -40.83 6.38 8.11
C ILE A 104 -42.16 5.65 7.83
N SER A 105 -42.37 4.47 8.43
CA SER A 105 -43.61 3.69 8.24
C SER A 105 -44.75 4.05 9.21
N LYS A 106 -44.60 5.11 10.02
CA LYS A 106 -45.63 5.61 10.96
C LYS A 106 -46.11 7.04 10.63
N GLY A 107 -45.80 7.53 9.44
CA GLY A 107 -46.36 8.77 8.88
C GLY A 107 -47.64 8.50 8.12
#